data_AF-A0AAV4X091-F1
#
_entry.id   AF-A0AAV4X091-F1
#
_cell.length_a   1.000
_cell.length_b   1.000
_cell.length_c   1.000
_cell.angle_alpha   90.00
_cell.angle_beta   90.00
_cell.angle_gamma   90.00
#
_symmetry.space_group_name_H-M   'P 1'
#
loop_
_entity.id
_entity.type
_entity.pdbx_description
1 polymer ?
#
loop_
_entity_poly.entity_id
_entity_poly.type
_entity_poly.pdbx_seq_one_letter_code
_entity_poly.pdbx_strand_id
1 'polypeptide(L)'
;MHIRAKISALIHKSDKFPNISSCSVSVNFAMIKDEIEKDNIIKDSRFIVSRTVQVDGSSYYEICNKTTPHKDVKKTLKAMELI
;
A
#
# COMPACT_ATOMS: atom_id res chain seq x y z
N MET A 1 25.84 -15.28 -7.34
CA MET A 1 25.36 -14.30 -6.35
C MET A 1 24.32 -13.43 -7.04
N HIS A 2 23.03 -13.59 -6.74
CA HIS A 2 21.97 -12.75 -7.33
C HIS A 2 21.90 -11.42 -6.57
N ILE A 3 22.18 -10.31 -7.25
CA ILE A 3 22.04 -8.97 -6.67
C ILE A 3 20.55 -8.62 -6.70
N ARG A 4 19.93 -8.51 -5.51
CA ARG A 4 18.56 -8.01 -5.38
C ARG A 4 18.57 -6.49 -5.62
N ALA A 5 17.76 -6.01 -6.57
CA ALA A 5 17.59 -4.58 -6.79
C ALA A 5 17.11 -3.90 -5.50
N LYS A 6 17.66 -2.71 -5.19
CA LYS A 6 17.25 -1.91 -4.02
C LYS A 6 15.83 -1.41 -4.23
N ILE A 7 15.01 -1.45 -3.19
CA ILE A 7 13.61 -0.98 -3.26
C ILE A 7 13.51 0.52 -3.57
N SER A 8 14.52 1.32 -3.22
CA SER A 8 14.60 2.74 -3.58
C SER A 8 14.71 3.00 -5.08
N ALA A 9 15.01 1.97 -5.90
CA ALA A 9 14.96 2.08 -7.35
C ALA A 9 13.53 2.28 -7.89
N LEU A 10 12.49 2.07 -7.06
CA LEU A 10 11.10 2.39 -7.39
C LEU A 10 10.81 3.89 -7.36
N ILE A 11 11.67 4.71 -6.74
CA ILE A 11 11.50 6.15 -6.66
C ILE A 11 11.74 6.75 -8.04
N HIS A 12 10.80 7.58 -8.50
CA HIS A 12 10.89 8.23 -9.79
C HIS A 12 12.17 9.06 -9.90
N LYS A 13 12.91 8.88 -10.99
CA LYS A 13 14.12 9.62 -11.31
C LYS A 13 14.15 9.94 -12.79
N SER A 14 14.02 11.22 -13.13
CA SER A 14 14.12 11.74 -14.50
C SER A 14 14.95 13.03 -14.51
N ASP A 15 15.36 13.51 -15.69
CA ASP A 15 16.09 14.78 -15.81
C ASP A 15 15.29 15.96 -15.25
N LYS A 16 13.96 15.90 -15.35
CA LYS A 16 13.04 16.89 -14.80
C LYS A 16 12.88 16.78 -13.28
N PHE A 17 12.98 15.57 -12.74
CA PHE A 17 12.83 15.30 -11.30
C PHE A 17 13.97 14.39 -10.80
N PRO A 18 15.20 14.91 -10.70
CA PRO A 18 16.37 14.08 -10.37
C PRO A 18 16.48 13.73 -8.88
N ASN A 19 15.83 14.51 -8.01
CA ASN A 19 16.05 14.53 -6.56
C ASN A 19 14.77 14.22 -5.75
N ILE A 20 13.96 13.26 -6.18
CA ILE A 20 12.80 12.81 -5.39
C ILE A 20 13.29 11.93 -4.24
N SER A 21 12.82 12.20 -3.02
CA SER A 21 13.27 11.51 -1.80
C SER A 21 12.44 10.29 -1.44
N SER A 22 11.22 10.15 -1.98
CA SER A 22 10.33 9.03 -1.66
C SER A 22 9.32 8.73 -2.77
N CYS A 23 8.74 7.53 -2.72
CA CYS A 23 7.56 7.17 -3.48
C CYS A 23 6.55 6.46 -2.57
N SER A 24 5.26 6.62 -2.85
CA SER A 24 4.20 5.95 -2.12
C SER A 24 3.19 5.32 -3.07
N VAL A 25 2.65 4.17 -2.69
CA VAL A 25 1.51 3.51 -3.35
C VAL A 25 0.44 3.27 -2.30
N SER A 26 -0.80 3.63 -2.63
CA SER A 26 -1.98 3.39 -1.79
C SER A 26 -3.00 2.51 -2.52
N VAL A 27 -3.49 1.48 -1.83
CA VAL A 27 -4.55 0.60 -2.32
C VAL A 27 -5.80 0.84 -1.47
N ASN A 28 -6.91 1.14 -2.14
CA ASN A 28 -8.20 1.42 -1.51
C ASN A 28 -9.07 0.16 -1.58
N PHE A 29 -9.51 -0.34 -0.44
CA PHE A 29 -10.36 -1.51 -0.32
C PHE A 29 -11.77 -1.11 0.11
N ALA A 30 -12.76 -1.88 -0.32
CA ALA A 30 -14.15 -1.79 0.10
C ALA A 30 -14.78 -3.17 -0.03
N MET A 31 -15.61 -3.58 0.93
CA MET A 31 -16.43 -4.78 0.77
C MET A 31 -17.73 -4.41 0.06
N ILE A 32 -18.10 -5.21 -0.93
CA ILE A 32 -19.36 -5.07 -1.66
C ILE A 32 -20.30 -6.21 -1.26
N LYS A 33 -21.59 -5.91 -1.15
CA LYS A 33 -22.63 -6.94 -0.99
C LYS A 33 -22.93 -7.52 -2.37
N ASP A 34 -22.88 -8.84 -2.50
CA ASP A 34 -23.18 -9.55 -3.75
C ASP A 34 -24.70 -9.59 -3.98
N GLU A 35 -25.25 -8.46 -4.43
CA GLU A 35 -26.67 -8.28 -4.76
C GLU A 35 -26.83 -7.91 -6.23
N ILE A 36 -27.89 -8.44 -6.85
CA ILE A 36 -28.17 -8.32 -8.29
C ILE A 36 -28.42 -6.86 -8.70
N GLU A 37 -28.82 -5.98 -7.77
CA GLU A 37 -29.06 -4.57 -8.04
C GLU A 37 -28.27 -3.63 -7.11
N LYS A 38 -27.35 -2.87 -7.74
CA LYS A 38 -26.48 -1.79 -7.25
C LYS A 38 -25.32 -2.16 -6.31
N ASP A 39 -24.21 -1.45 -6.52
CA ASP A 39 -22.97 -1.48 -5.74
C ASP A 39 -23.18 -1.07 -4.27
N ASN A 40 -23.72 -1.98 -3.47
CA ASN A 40 -23.95 -1.76 -2.05
C ASN A 40 -22.65 -2.03 -1.29
N ILE A 41 -21.78 -1.03 -1.24
CA ILE A 41 -20.60 -1.04 -0.38
C ILE A 41 -21.05 -1.17 1.08
N ILE A 42 -20.53 -2.18 1.79
CA ILE A 42 -20.80 -2.38 3.21
C ILE A 42 -20.29 -1.16 3.98
N LYS A 43 -21.14 -0.59 4.83
CA LYS A 43 -20.78 0.57 5.66
C LYS A 43 -19.53 0.26 6.50
N ASP A 44 -18.63 1.22 6.60
CA ASP A 44 -17.38 1.14 7.39
C ASP A 44 -16.40 0.03 6.94
N SER A 45 -16.62 -0.59 5.78
CA SER A 45 -15.71 -1.59 5.20
C SER A 45 -14.53 -0.99 4.44
N ARG A 46 -14.53 0.34 4.22
CA ARG A 46 -13.48 1.01 3.47
C ARG A 46 -12.23 1.15 4.31
N PHE A 47 -11.09 0.75 3.75
CA PHE A 47 -9.79 1.03 4.35
C PHE A 47 -8.72 1.19 3.27
N ILE A 48 -7.63 1.86 3.64
CA ILE A 48 -6.51 2.14 2.73
C ILE A 48 -5.27 1.50 3.31
N VAL A 49 -4.53 0.77 2.48
CA VAL A 49 -3.18 0.33 2.81
C VAL A 49 -2.20 1.10 1.93
N SER A 50 -1.29 1.82 2.56
CA SER A 50 -0.21 2.54 1.87
C SER A 50 1.14 1.91 2.18
N ARG A 51 2.05 1.95 1.22
CA ARG A 51 3.48 1.67 1.44
C ARG A 51 4.31 2.80 0.86
N THR A 52 5.14 3.39 1.72
CA THR A 52 6.05 4.48 1.34
C THR A 52 7.49 4.00 1.45
N VAL A 53 8.30 4.30 0.44
CA VAL A 53 9.74 3.98 0.36
C VAL A 53 10.52 5.29 0.32
N GLN A 54 11.56 5.38 1.13
CA GLN A 54 12.50 6.51 1.19
C GLN A 54 13.78 6.20 0.40
N VAL A 55 14.53 7.25 0.01
CA VAL A 55 15.76 7.15 -0.79
C VAL A 55 16.85 6.29 -0.13
N ASP A 56 16.88 6.24 1.20
CA ASP A 56 17.78 5.39 1.99
C ASP A 56 17.40 3.89 1.93
N GLY A 57 16.28 3.56 1.30
CA GLY A 57 15.73 2.21 1.17
C GLY A 57 14.86 1.78 2.34
N SER A 58 14.70 2.60 3.37
CA SER A 58 13.71 2.36 4.42
C SER A 58 12.30 2.43 3.83
N SER A 59 11.38 1.63 4.37
CA SER A 59 9.99 1.64 3.95
C SER A 59 9.07 1.39 5.13
N TYR A 60 7.91 2.03 5.15
CA TYR A 60 6.89 1.82 6.16
C TYR A 60 5.53 1.60 5.50
N TYR A 61 4.64 0.97 6.25
CA TYR A 61 3.26 0.76 5.85
C TYR A 61 2.34 1.60 6.73
N GLU A 62 1.19 1.94 6.18
CA GLU A 62 0.12 2.60 6.89
C GLU A 62 -1.21 1.90 6.60
N ILE A 63 -2.05 1.78 7.63
CA ILE A 63 -3.47 1.46 7.47
C ILE A 63 -4.24 2.72 7.86
N CYS A 64 -5.00 3.29 6.93
CA CYS A 64 -5.76 4.53 7.15
C CYS A 64 -4.90 5.64 7.80
N ASN A 65 -3.71 5.91 7.22
CA ASN A 65 -2.74 6.92 7.69
C ASN A 65 -2.10 6.64 9.07
N LYS A 66 -2.25 5.42 9.61
CA LYS A 66 -1.58 4.99 10.83
C LYS A 66 -0.44 4.04 10.50
N THR A 67 0.79 4.43 10.83
CA THR A 67 1.98 3.58 10.69
C THR A 67 1.74 2.24 11.35
N THR A 68 1.87 1.17 10.56
CA THR A 68 1.51 -0.18 10.96
C THR A 68 2.63 -1.16 10.56
N PRO A 69 3.08 -2.04 11.46
CA PRO A 69 4.06 -3.06 11.11
C PRO A 69 3.58 -3.95 9.95
N HIS A 70 4.49 -4.37 9.07
CA HIS A 70 4.17 -5.24 7.94
C HIS A 70 3.42 -6.52 8.35
N LYS A 71 3.76 -7.11 9.50
CA LYS A 71 3.06 -8.29 10.06
C LYS A 71 1.58 -8.02 10.34
N ASP A 72 1.24 -6.81 10.78
CA ASP A 72 -0.11 -6.44 11.16
C ASP A 72 -0.92 -6.06 9.93
N VAL A 73 -0.30 -5.44 8.91
CA VAL A 73 -0.89 -5.30 7.57
C VAL A 73 -1.25 -6.66 6.98
N LYS A 74 -0.31 -7.62 7.01
CA LYS A 74 -0.54 -8.99 6.53
C LYS A 74 -1.67 -9.67 7.30
N LYS A 75 -1.76 -9.46 8.62
CA LYS A 75 -2.85 -9.99 9.45
C LYS A 75 -4.20 -9.39 9.05
N THR A 76 -4.28 -8.07 8.86
CA THR A 76 -5.50 -7.39 8.42
C THR A 76 -5.97 -7.89 7.05
N LEU A 77 -5.07 -7.97 6.07
CA LEU A 77 -5.42 -8.43 4.73
C LEU A 77 -5.91 -9.88 4.73
N LYS A 78 -5.28 -10.77 5.52
CA LYS A 78 -5.74 -12.15 5.70
C LYS A 78 -7.11 -12.25 6.37
N ALA A 79 -7.36 -11.43 7.39
CA ALA A 79 -8.64 -11.39 8.09
C ALA A 79 -9.80 -10.93 7.19
N MET A 80 -9.48 -10.20 6.11
CA MET A 80 -10.41 -9.76 5.07
C MET A 80 -10.37 -10.66 3.82
N GLU A 81 -9.68 -11.79 3.87
CA GLU A 81 -9.55 -12.76 2.75
C GLU A 81 -8.96 -12.17 1.46
N LEU A 82 -8.12 -11.13 1.56
CA LEU A 82 -7.51 -10.45 0.40
C LEU A 82 -6.16 -11.05 -0.03
N ILE A 83 -5.53 -11.90 0.79
CA ILE A 83 -4.22 -12.56 0.55
C ILE A 83 -4.10 -13.92 1.25
#